data_AF-A0A350QWX9-F1
#
_entry.id   AF-A0A350QWX9-F1
#
_cell.length_a   1.000
_cell.length_b   1.000
_cell.length_c   1.000
_cell.angle_alpha   90.00
_cell.angle_beta   90.00
_cell.angle_gamma   90.00
#
_symmetry.space_group_name_H-M   'P 1'
#
loop_
_entity.id
_entity.type
_entity.pdbx_description
1 polymer ?
#
loop_
_entity_poly.entity_id
_entity_poly.type
_entity_poly.pdbx_seq_one_letter_code
_entity_poly.pdbx_strand_id
1 'polypeptide(L)'
;MKAMILISFCLFTGTFLFAAEEKKEKTYTERLKEKVQAGKELYDKGVKGAKEKYSETFEDGKVLTEKSKDWLLKDIDSIGDWEYKVVTYGPKDAKVLETDLNELGNERWQCFWVEASGKEKVFYFKRTKMSYVSKIPAGALLRILADFQNN
;
A
#
# COMPACT_ATOMS: atom_id res chain seq x y z
N MET A 1 -49.73 39.91 -62.92
CA MET A 1 -48.56 40.74 -62.57
C MET A 1 -48.05 40.23 -61.23
N LYS A 2 -47.02 39.37 -61.23
CA LYS A 2 -45.59 39.72 -61.13
C LYS A 2 -45.23 40.38 -59.78
N ALA A 3 -44.59 39.54 -58.94
CA ALA A 3 -43.44 39.83 -58.08
C ALA A 3 -43.56 40.83 -56.91
N MET A 4 -42.79 40.50 -55.86
CA MET A 4 -42.57 41.22 -54.60
C MET A 4 -43.77 41.10 -53.64
N ILE A 5 -43.68 40.42 -52.49
CA ILE A 5 -42.80 40.72 -51.36
C ILE A 5 -42.45 39.38 -50.66
N LEU A 6 -41.37 38.75 -51.12
CA LEU A 6 -40.51 37.92 -50.27
C LEU A 6 -39.50 38.90 -49.63
N ILE A 7 -39.03 38.63 -48.41
CA ILE A 7 -38.25 39.53 -47.51
C ILE A 7 -39.13 40.25 -46.47
N SER A 8 -39.82 39.47 -45.62
CA SER A 8 -40.19 39.96 -44.27
C SER A 8 -40.29 38.84 -43.23
N PHE A 9 -39.83 37.62 -43.54
CA PHE A 9 -39.97 36.46 -42.66
C PHE A 9 -38.63 35.83 -42.25
N CYS A 10 -37.55 36.61 -42.25
CA CYS A 10 -36.20 36.12 -41.90
C CYS A 10 -35.55 36.80 -40.68
N LEU A 11 -36.27 37.58 -39.87
CA LEU A 11 -35.66 38.30 -38.73
C LEU A 11 -36.35 38.07 -37.37
N PHE A 12 -37.10 36.98 -37.21
CA PHE A 12 -37.63 36.58 -35.90
C PHE A 12 -37.42 35.09 -35.59
N THR A 13 -36.25 34.58 -35.97
CA THR A 13 -35.68 33.30 -35.45
C THR A 13 -34.41 33.57 -34.64
N GLY A 14 -34.33 34.75 -34.03
CA GLY A 14 -33.29 35.10 -33.07
C GLY A 14 -33.67 34.56 -31.70
N THR A 15 -32.73 33.82 -31.11
CA THR A 15 -32.64 33.49 -29.68
C THR A 15 -33.68 32.52 -29.12
N PHE A 16 -33.61 31.24 -29.48
CA PHE A 16 -33.65 30.11 -28.53
C PHE A 16 -33.03 28.87 -29.21
N LEU A 17 -31.88 29.07 -29.86
CA LEU A 17 -30.93 27.97 -30.00
C LEU A 17 -30.35 27.77 -28.61
N PHE A 18 -30.83 26.74 -27.92
CA PHE A 18 -30.06 26.07 -26.88
C PHE A 18 -28.65 25.91 -27.44
N ALA A 19 -27.72 26.73 -26.93
CA ALA A 19 -26.31 26.45 -27.03
C ALA A 19 -26.09 25.14 -26.26
N ALA A 20 -26.23 24.02 -26.97
CA ALA A 20 -25.60 22.80 -26.56
C ALA A 20 -24.10 23.11 -26.58
N GLU A 21 -23.56 23.47 -25.41
CA GLU A 21 -22.13 23.44 -25.18
C GLU A 21 -21.68 22.03 -25.54
N GLU A 22 -21.07 21.89 -26.71
CA GLU A 22 -20.24 20.74 -27.04
C GLU A 22 -19.13 20.69 -25.97
N LYS A 23 -19.34 19.88 -24.95
CA LYS A 23 -18.26 19.47 -24.04
C LYS A 23 -17.25 18.71 -24.90
N LYS A 24 -16.22 19.41 -25.38
CA LYS A 24 -15.04 18.79 -25.99
C LYS A 24 -14.55 17.69 -25.04
N GLU A 25 -14.70 16.45 -25.47
CA GLU A 25 -14.27 15.30 -24.69
C GLU A 25 -12.74 15.39 -24.53
N LYS A 26 -12.27 15.57 -23.28
CA LYS A 26 -10.84 15.72 -23.00
C LYS A 26 -10.07 14.51 -23.52
N THR A 27 -8.99 14.79 -24.25
CA THR A 27 -8.14 13.73 -24.83
C THR A 27 -7.57 12.87 -23.69
N TYR A 28 -7.34 11.57 -23.91
CA TYR A 28 -6.82 10.65 -22.88
C TYR A 28 -5.58 11.19 -22.14
N THR A 29 -4.70 11.88 -22.87
CA THR A 29 -3.49 12.53 -22.36
C THR A 29 -3.78 13.70 -21.42
N GLU A 30 -4.85 14.46 -21.64
CA GLU A 30 -5.27 15.56 -20.75
C GLU A 30 -5.84 15.01 -19.44
N ARG A 31 -6.65 13.95 -19.51
CA ARG A 31 -7.16 13.24 -18.32
C ARG A 31 -6.04 12.66 -17.46
N LEU A 32 -4.97 12.16 -18.10
CA LEU A 32 -3.78 11.66 -17.41
C LEU A 32 -3.01 12.79 -16.72
N LYS A 33 -2.79 13.93 -17.39
CA LYS A 33 -2.14 15.10 -16.80
C LYS A 33 -2.91 15.62 -15.59
N GLU A 34 -4.24 15.68 -15.69
CA GLU A 34 -5.10 16.09 -14.56
C GLU A 34 -5.00 15.13 -13.37
N LYS A 35 -4.99 13.81 -13.60
CA LYS A 35 -4.82 12.83 -12.53
C LYS A 35 -3.44 12.90 -11.87
N VAL A 36 -2.40 13.11 -12.67
CA VAL A 36 -1.02 13.27 -12.16
C VAL A 36 -0.90 14.56 -11.34
N GLN A 37 -1.47 15.66 -11.83
CA GLN A 37 -1.48 16.94 -11.13
C GLN A 37 -2.27 16.86 -9.83
N ALA A 38 -3.47 16.25 -9.85
CA ALA A 38 -4.28 16.01 -8.65
C ALA A 38 -3.58 15.08 -7.64
N GLY A 39 -2.88 14.04 -8.13
CA GLY A 39 -2.07 13.17 -7.29
C GLY A 39 -0.89 13.90 -6.64
N LYS A 40 -0.24 14.80 -7.39
CA LYS A 40 0.84 15.65 -6.88
C LYS A 40 0.34 16.64 -5.82
N GLU A 41 -0.81 17.27 -6.06
CA GLU A 41 -1.43 18.19 -5.09
C GLU A 41 -1.88 17.47 -3.82
N LEU A 42 -2.43 16.26 -3.94
CA LEU A 42 -2.77 15.40 -2.79
C LEU A 42 -1.52 14.98 -2.01
N TYR A 43 -0.44 14.61 -2.71
CA TYR A 43 0.84 14.29 -2.10
C TYR A 43 1.42 15.49 -1.37
N ASP A 44 1.50 16.66 -2.03
CA ASP A 44 2.02 17.90 -1.44
C ASP A 44 1.19 18.34 -0.24
N LYS A 45 -0.15 18.21 -0.29
CA LYS A 45 -1.05 18.49 0.83
C LYS A 45 -0.90 17.48 1.96
N GLY A 46 -0.74 16.20 1.64
CA GLY A 46 -0.50 15.13 2.63
C GLY A 46 0.83 15.29 3.34
N VAL A 47 1.89 15.62 2.60
CA VAL A 47 3.24 15.88 3.14
C VAL A 47 3.24 17.16 3.99
N LYS A 48 2.60 18.24 3.55
CA LYS A 48 2.47 19.47 4.36
C LYS A 48 1.66 19.24 5.63
N GLY A 49 0.50 18.58 5.54
CA GLY A 49 -0.32 18.27 6.72
C GLY A 49 0.37 17.32 7.70
N ALA A 50 1.19 16.39 7.21
CA ALA A 50 2.05 15.57 8.05
C ALA A 50 3.13 16.40 8.75
N LYS A 51 3.74 17.37 8.04
CA LYS A 51 4.77 18.27 8.57
C LYS A 51 4.24 19.25 9.61
N GLU A 52 3.04 19.80 9.41
CA GLU A 52 2.40 20.71 10.37
C GLU A 52 2.05 19.99 11.67
N LYS A 53 1.40 18.81 11.58
CA LYS A 53 1.16 17.93 12.73
C LYS A 53 2.44 17.48 13.44
N TYR A 54 3.53 17.33 12.67
CA TYR A 54 4.85 17.00 13.18
C TYR A 54 5.43 18.13 14.04
N SER A 55 5.27 19.39 13.64
CA SER A 55 5.74 20.55 14.40
C SER A 55 5.01 20.75 15.73
N GLU A 56 3.71 20.41 15.79
CA GLU A 56 2.88 20.61 16.98
C GLU A 56 3.10 19.55 18.08
N THR A 57 3.73 18.40 17.78
CA THR A 57 3.84 17.25 18.70
C THR A 57 5.24 17.09 19.33
N PHE A 58 6.16 18.05 19.13
CA PHE A 58 7.60 17.84 19.32
C PHE A 58 8.21 18.28 20.66
N GLU A 59 7.42 18.71 21.64
CA GLU A 59 8.01 19.27 22.87
C GLU A 59 8.53 18.22 23.89
N ASP A 60 8.35 16.89 23.68
CA ASP A 60 8.54 15.92 24.78
C ASP A 60 9.20 14.56 24.42
N GLY A 61 10.07 14.50 23.40
CA GLY A 61 10.67 13.23 22.93
C GLY A 61 12.05 12.89 23.53
N LYS A 62 12.15 11.81 24.34
CA LYS A 62 13.43 11.24 24.80
C LYS A 62 14.29 10.72 23.63
N VAL A 63 15.58 11.06 23.62
CA VAL A 63 16.57 10.60 22.64
C VAL A 63 16.72 9.07 22.66
N LEU A 64 16.63 8.43 21.49
CA LEU A 64 16.77 6.98 21.31
C LEU A 64 18.24 6.52 21.49
N THR A 65 18.45 5.38 22.15
CA THR A 65 19.79 4.79 22.34
C THR A 65 20.31 4.11 21.07
N GLU A 66 21.64 4.03 20.89
CA GLU A 66 22.29 3.38 19.73
C GLU A 66 21.82 1.92 19.51
N LYS A 67 21.67 1.15 20.59
CA LYS A 67 21.16 -0.23 20.54
C LYS A 67 19.75 -0.32 19.95
N SER A 68 18.91 0.68 20.21
CA SER A 68 17.56 0.75 19.66
C SER A 68 17.58 1.06 18.16
N LYS A 69 18.57 1.85 17.69
CA LYS A 69 18.76 2.14 16.25
C LYS A 69 19.14 0.87 15.50
N ASP A 70 20.15 0.16 15.99
CA ASP A 70 20.65 -1.07 15.36
C ASP A 70 19.59 -2.16 15.31
N TRP A 71 18.79 -2.29 16.37
CA TRP A 71 17.67 -3.22 16.39
C TRP A 71 16.59 -2.83 15.37
N LEU A 72 16.24 -1.54 15.26
CA LEU A 72 15.22 -1.07 14.33
C LEU A 72 15.63 -1.30 12.87
N LEU A 73 16.87 -0.99 12.52
CA LEU A 73 17.40 -1.20 11.17
C LEU A 73 17.33 -2.69 10.80
N LYS A 74 17.77 -3.57 11.70
CA LYS A 74 17.68 -5.03 11.50
C LYS A 74 16.23 -5.52 11.36
N ASP A 75 15.29 -4.93 12.09
CA ASP A 75 13.88 -5.31 11.99
C ASP A 75 13.28 -4.86 10.65
N ILE A 76 13.61 -3.66 10.18
CA ILE A 76 13.23 -3.16 8.84
C ILE A 76 13.81 -4.04 7.74
N ASP A 77 15.09 -4.36 7.80
CA ASP A 77 15.75 -5.22 6.82
C ASP A 77 15.12 -6.61 6.77
N SER A 78 14.60 -7.08 7.90
CA SER A 78 13.93 -8.38 7.99
C SER A 78 12.49 -8.40 7.47
N ILE A 79 11.94 -7.25 7.03
CA ILE A 79 10.62 -7.19 6.40
C ILE A 79 10.66 -7.92 5.07
N GLY A 80 9.92 -9.03 4.97
CA GLY A 80 9.84 -9.83 3.76
C GLY A 80 10.85 -10.98 3.69
N ASP A 81 11.69 -11.14 4.71
CA ASP A 81 12.55 -12.31 4.84
C ASP A 81 11.76 -13.59 5.11
N TRP A 82 12.30 -14.71 4.62
CA TRP A 82 11.76 -16.05 4.85
C TRP A 82 12.58 -16.78 5.91
N GLU A 83 11.88 -17.35 6.89
CA GLU A 83 12.44 -18.33 7.81
C GLU A 83 12.09 -19.74 7.34
N TYR A 84 13.06 -20.66 7.41
CA TYR A 84 12.90 -22.05 7.02
C TYR A 84 13.04 -22.97 8.22
N LYS A 85 12.22 -24.01 8.28
CA LYS A 85 12.25 -25.03 9.32
C LYS A 85 12.05 -26.40 8.70
N VAL A 86 12.87 -27.37 9.11
CA VAL A 86 12.76 -28.77 8.69
C VAL A 86 12.36 -29.59 9.90
N VAL A 87 11.31 -30.39 9.77
CA VAL A 87 10.82 -31.28 10.84
C VAL A 87 10.68 -32.68 10.30
N THR A 88 11.31 -33.64 10.97
CA THR A 88 11.20 -35.06 10.65
C THR A 88 10.19 -35.72 11.57
N TYR A 89 9.27 -36.49 10.98
CA TYR A 89 8.33 -37.31 11.71
C TYR A 89 8.57 -38.78 11.37
N GLY A 90 8.88 -39.58 12.39
CA GLY A 90 8.93 -41.03 12.28
C GLY A 90 7.53 -41.66 12.17
N PRO A 91 7.41 -42.99 12.35
CA PRO A 91 6.12 -43.67 12.41
C PRO A 91 5.37 -43.28 13.69
N LYS A 92 4.72 -42.11 13.68
CA LYS A 92 3.82 -41.63 14.73
C LYS A 92 2.36 -41.92 14.38
N ASP A 93 1.50 -41.99 15.39
CA ASP A 93 0.06 -42.01 15.21
C ASP A 93 -0.43 -40.77 14.45
N ALA A 94 -1.34 -40.98 13.49
CA ALA A 94 -1.83 -39.91 12.61
C ALA A 94 -2.43 -38.71 13.38
N LYS A 95 -3.06 -38.96 14.54
CA LYS A 95 -3.62 -37.90 15.40
C LYS A 95 -2.56 -36.99 16.03
N VAL A 96 -1.42 -37.57 16.40
CA VAL A 96 -0.30 -36.81 16.98
C VAL A 96 0.32 -35.94 15.90
N LEU A 97 0.52 -36.50 14.69
CA LEU A 97 1.02 -35.76 13.55
C LEU A 97 0.09 -34.59 13.15
N GLU A 98 -1.23 -34.82 13.13
CA GLU A 98 -2.20 -33.78 12.83
C GLU A 98 -2.13 -32.63 13.85
N THR A 99 -2.00 -32.96 15.13
CA THR A 99 -1.87 -31.95 16.20
C THR A 99 -0.59 -31.13 16.02
N ASP A 100 0.55 -31.79 15.81
CA ASP A 100 1.84 -31.12 15.59
C ASP A 100 1.79 -30.20 14.36
N LEU A 101 1.14 -30.63 13.26
CA LEU A 101 0.99 -29.81 12.05
C LEU A 101 0.06 -28.61 12.25
N ASN A 102 -1.02 -28.78 13.01
CA ASN A 102 -1.94 -27.68 13.33
C ASN A 102 -1.27 -26.62 14.20
N GLU A 103 -0.43 -27.03 15.16
CA GLU A 103 0.38 -26.09 15.95
C GLU A 103 1.35 -25.28 15.08
N LEU A 104 2.03 -25.94 14.13
CA LEU A 104 2.89 -25.26 13.16
C LEU A 104 2.09 -24.28 12.28
N GLY A 105 0.87 -24.65 11.88
CA GLY A 105 -0.04 -23.75 11.16
C GLY A 105 -0.42 -22.52 11.98
N ASN A 106 -0.70 -22.67 13.28
CA ASN A 106 -0.98 -21.55 14.19
C ASN A 106 0.22 -20.60 14.34
N GLU A 107 1.44 -21.13 14.25
CA GLU A 107 2.68 -20.34 14.20
C GLU A 107 2.97 -19.70 12.82
N ARG A 108 2.04 -19.82 11.86
CA ARG A 108 2.13 -19.35 10.48
C ARG A 108 3.19 -20.05 9.63
N TRP A 109 3.61 -21.26 10.02
CA TRP A 109 4.47 -22.07 9.18
C TRP A 109 3.66 -22.67 8.03
N GLN A 110 4.16 -22.50 6.82
CA GLN A 110 3.59 -23.07 5.60
C GLN A 110 4.46 -24.22 5.14
N CYS A 111 3.89 -25.42 5.07
CA CYS A 111 4.56 -26.56 4.47
C CYS A 111 4.63 -26.33 2.95
N PHE A 112 5.84 -26.38 2.38
CA PHE A 112 6.03 -26.23 0.93
C PHE A 112 6.60 -27.49 0.27
N TRP A 113 7.20 -28.39 1.05
CA TRP A 113 7.72 -29.65 0.53
C TRP A 113 7.62 -30.75 1.57
N VAL A 114 7.32 -31.96 1.11
CA VAL A 114 7.32 -33.18 1.93
C VAL A 114 8.13 -34.24 1.20
N GLU A 115 9.12 -34.77 1.88
CA GLU A 115 9.99 -35.82 1.37
C GLU A 115 9.75 -37.10 2.18
N ALA A 116 9.53 -38.21 1.48
CA ALA A 116 9.40 -39.52 2.10
C ALA A 116 10.78 -40.17 2.17
N SER A 117 11.35 -40.28 3.36
CA SER A 117 12.58 -41.03 3.63
C SER A 117 12.21 -42.38 4.24
N GLY A 118 11.75 -43.31 3.39
CA GLY A 118 11.33 -44.64 3.82
C GLY A 118 10.14 -44.64 4.79
N LYS A 119 10.41 -44.97 6.08
CA LYS A 119 9.38 -44.95 7.15
C LYS A 119 9.18 -43.57 7.78
N GLU A 120 10.03 -42.62 7.46
CA GLU A 120 9.99 -41.26 8.00
C GLU A 120 9.53 -40.27 6.93
N LYS A 121 8.88 -39.20 7.37
CA LYS A 121 8.46 -38.09 6.52
C LYS A 121 9.17 -36.83 6.99
N VAL A 122 9.87 -36.18 6.08
CA VAL A 122 10.54 -34.89 6.30
C VAL A 122 9.67 -33.80 5.73
N PHE A 123 9.30 -32.84 6.55
CA PHE A 123 8.47 -31.70 6.16
C PHE A 123 9.33 -30.44 6.18
N TYR A 124 9.24 -29.68 5.09
CA TYR A 124 9.93 -28.42 4.92
C TYR A 124 8.91 -27.29 4.99
N PHE A 125 9.15 -26.38 5.92
CA PHE A 125 8.30 -25.26 6.19
C PHE A 125 9.01 -23.95 5.88
N LYS A 126 8.21 -22.97 5.47
CA LYS A 126 8.62 -21.58 5.34
C LYS A 126 7.63 -20.68 6.09
N ARG A 127 8.09 -19.56 6.61
CA ARG A 127 7.21 -18.48 7.09
C ARG A 127 7.84 -17.13 6.83
N THR A 128 7.03 -16.09 6.74
CA THR A 128 7.53 -14.73 6.74
C THR A 128 7.98 -14.34 8.15
N LYS A 129 9.19 -13.78 8.24
CA LYS A 129 9.71 -13.24 9.49
C LYS A 129 8.81 -12.11 9.98
N MET A 130 8.52 -12.11 11.29
CA MET A 130 7.73 -11.03 11.89
C MET A 130 8.62 -9.81 12.06
N SER A 131 8.32 -8.74 11.33
CA SER A 131 8.82 -7.42 11.65
C SER A 131 7.84 -6.73 12.59
N TYR A 132 8.34 -6.22 13.71
CA TYR A 132 7.55 -5.39 14.62
C TYR A 132 7.28 -4.01 14.02
N VAL A 133 8.21 -3.50 13.21
CA VAL A 133 8.10 -2.22 12.51
C VAL A 133 6.98 -2.24 11.48
N SER A 134 6.73 -3.37 10.82
CA SER A 134 5.61 -3.50 9.86
C SER A 134 4.23 -3.22 10.46
N LYS A 135 4.09 -3.27 11.81
CA LYS A 135 2.84 -2.97 12.53
C LYS A 135 2.73 -1.50 12.93
N ILE A 136 3.80 -0.73 12.82
CA ILE A 136 3.82 0.68 13.17
C ILE A 136 3.25 1.48 11.99
N PRO A 137 2.33 2.43 12.21
CA PRO A 137 1.85 3.32 11.15
C PRO A 137 3.03 4.03 10.48
N ALA A 138 3.02 4.10 9.13
CA ALA A 138 4.13 4.63 8.36
C ALA A 138 4.58 6.03 8.81
N GLY A 139 3.66 6.90 9.24
CA GLY A 139 3.99 8.23 9.78
C GLY A 139 4.81 8.20 11.08
N ALA A 140 4.55 7.24 11.96
CA ALA A 140 5.31 7.07 13.20
C ALA A 140 6.70 6.47 12.93
N LEU A 141 6.82 5.60 11.91
CA LEU A 141 8.12 5.09 11.46
C LEU A 141 8.99 6.21 10.86
N LEU A 142 8.40 7.07 10.02
CA LEU A 142 9.11 8.23 9.45
C LEU A 142 9.62 9.18 10.54
N ARG A 143 8.89 9.36 11.64
CA ARG A 143 9.36 10.12 12.80
C ARG A 143 10.60 9.50 13.42
N ILE A 144 10.56 8.19 13.71
CA ILE A 144 11.70 7.46 14.32
C ILE A 144 12.94 7.51 13.41
N LEU A 145 12.75 7.40 12.09
CA LEU A 145 13.83 7.49 11.12
C LEU A 145 14.40 8.92 10.98
N ALA A 146 13.55 9.96 11.01
CA ALA A 146 14.00 11.35 10.96
C ALA A 146 14.81 11.73 12.22
N ASP A 147 14.42 11.22 13.39
CA ASP A 147 15.18 11.36 14.65
C ASP A 147 16.57 10.72 14.57
N PHE A 148 16.79 9.76 13.66
CA PHE A 148 18.10 9.18 13.44
C PHE A 148 19.01 10.04 12.56
N GLN A 149 18.47 10.86 11.65
CA GLN A 149 19.26 11.71 10.75
C GLN A 149 19.70 13.03 11.39
N ASN A 150 19.00 13.49 12.42
CA ASN A 150 19.25 14.78 13.08
C ASN A 150 20.23 14.71 14.28
N ASN A 151 20.83 13.53 14.53
CA ASN A 151 21.95 13.33 15.46
C ASN A 151 23.20 12.93 14.67
#